data_AF-A0A011PVI8-F1
#
_entry.id   AF-A0A011PVI8-F1
#
_cell.length_a   1.000
_cell.length_b   1.000
_cell.length_c   1.000
_cell.angle_alpha   90.00
_cell.angle_beta   90.00
_cell.angle_gamma   90.00
#
_symmetry.space_group_name_H-M   'P 1'
#
loop_
_entity.id
_entity.type
_entity.pdbx_description
1 polymer ?
#
loop_
_entity_poly.entity_id
_entity_poly.type
_entity_poly.pdbx_seq_one_letter_code
_entity_poly.pdbx_strand_id
1 'polypeptide(L)'
;MHITNRYLDLQPVVAAAAQQLGLSVLVVALEPGDGEVFCRRSLWALIVRPERVASLQAAVSGTKALLPRPGFTAWTDGFSNLLGILK
;
A
#
# COMPACT_ATOMS: atom_id res chain seq x y z
N MET A 1 -0.84 0.29 7.87
CA MET A 1 -2.24 0.44 7.42
C MET A 1 -2.64 -0.81 6.66
N HIS A 2 -3.78 -1.42 6.99
CA HIS A 2 -4.33 -2.56 6.25
C HIS A 2 -5.12 -2.05 5.02
N ILE A 3 -4.80 -2.54 3.82
CA ILE A 3 -5.37 -2.08 2.54
C ILE A 3 -5.94 -3.22 1.68
N THR A 4 -6.27 -4.35 2.31
CA THR A 4 -6.90 -5.47 1.63
C THR A 4 -8.31 -5.09 1.20
N ASN A 5 -8.55 -5.16 -0.11
CA ASN A 5 -9.88 -4.94 -0.67
C ASN A 5 -10.11 -5.91 -1.84
N ARG A 6 -11.30 -6.50 -1.93
CA ARG A 6 -11.65 -7.46 -3.00
C ARG A 6 -11.82 -6.79 -4.36
N TYR A 7 -12.28 -5.54 -4.38
CA TYR A 7 -12.75 -4.85 -5.59
C TYR A 7 -11.85 -3.68 -6.00
N LEU A 8 -11.09 -3.12 -5.06
CA LEU A 8 -10.30 -1.91 -5.27
C LEU A 8 -8.80 -2.15 -5.10
N ASP A 9 -8.00 -1.58 -5.99
CA ASP A 9 -6.55 -1.43 -5.83
C ASP A 9 -6.25 -0.12 -5.09
N LEU A 10 -6.10 -0.22 -3.77
CA LEU A 10 -5.86 0.94 -2.90
C LEU A 10 -4.40 1.43 -2.93
N GLN A 11 -3.48 0.69 -3.55
CA GLN A 11 -2.07 1.07 -3.61
C GLN A 11 -1.83 2.45 -4.25
N PRO A 12 -2.38 2.79 -5.44
CA PRO A 12 -2.17 4.12 -6.02
C PRO A 12 -2.72 5.26 -5.16
N VAL A 13 -3.82 5.03 -4.42
CA VAL A 13 -4.38 6.03 -3.48
C VAL A 13 -3.40 6.32 -2.35
N VAL A 14 -2.88 5.27 -1.72
CA VAL A 14 -1.93 5.40 -0.61
C VAL A 14 -0.60 5.98 -1.07
N ALA A 15 -0.10 5.56 -2.23
CA ALA A 15 1.14 6.06 -2.79
C ALA A 15 1.07 7.56 -3.11
N ALA A 16 -0.03 8.02 -3.72
CA ALA A 16 -0.22 9.43 -4.04
C ALA A 16 -0.36 10.30 -2.78
N ALA A 17 -1.10 9.83 -1.77
CA ALA A 17 -1.22 10.53 -0.50
C ALA A 17 0.13 10.64 0.22
N ALA A 18 0.90 9.55 0.28
CA ALA A 18 2.23 9.56 0.90
C ALA A 18 3.19 10.51 0.17
N GLN A 19 3.16 10.54 -1.17
CA GLN A 19 3.97 11.46 -1.96
C GLN A 19 3.69 12.93 -1.62
N GLN A 20 2.41 13.31 -1.49
CA GLN A 20 2.02 14.67 -1.10
C GLN A 20 2.52 15.06 0.30
N LEU A 21 2.64 14.08 1.19
CA LEU A 21 3.12 14.27 2.56
C LEU A 21 4.64 14.13 2.71
N GLY A 22 5.39 13.90 1.62
CA GLY A 22 6.84 13.66 1.66
C GLY A 22 7.23 12.36 2.36
N LEU A 23 6.32 11.38 2.39
CA LEU A 23 6.51 10.07 3.00
C LEU A 23 6.79 9.01 1.93
N SER A 24 7.39 7.90 2.36
CA SER A 24 7.62 6.71 1.56
C SER A 24 6.66 5.60 1.97
N VAL A 25 6.32 4.71 1.03
CA VAL A 25 5.46 3.56 1.29
C VAL A 25 6.18 2.28 0.91
N LEU A 26 6.16 1.31 1.84
CA LEU A 26 6.47 -0.08 1.56
C LEU A 26 5.18 -0.90 1.61
N VAL A 27 5.01 -1.86 0.71
CA VAL A 27 3.91 -2.82 0.76
C VAL A 27 4.42 -4.19 1.15
N VAL A 28 3.65 -4.89 1.97
CA VAL A 28 3.87 -6.31 2.30
C VAL A 28 2.57 -7.06 2.13
N ALA A 29 2.62 -8.14 1.36
CA ALA A 29 1.53 -9.08 1.22
C ALA A 29 1.79 -10.25 2.16
N LEU A 30 0.79 -10.59 2.96
CA LEU A 30 0.79 -11.77 3.82
C LEU A 30 -0.12 -12.79 3.15
N GLU A 31 0.45 -13.88 2.69
CA GLU A 31 -0.26 -15.02 2.12
C GLU A 31 -0.42 -16.10 3.20
N PRO A 32 -1.58 -16.78 3.26
CA PRO A 32 -1.77 -17.90 4.18
C PRO A 32 -0.81 -19.05 3.83
N GLY A 33 -0.28 -19.73 4.85
CA GLY A 33 0.51 -20.94 4.66
C GLY A 33 -0.34 -22.13 4.20
N ASP A 34 0.31 -23.17 3.69
CA ASP A 34 -0.37 -24.41 3.30
C ASP A 34 -1.10 -25.01 4.52
N GLY A 35 -2.40 -25.29 4.35
CA GLY A 35 -3.25 -25.84 5.41
C GLY A 35 -3.86 -24.82 6.38
N GLU A 36 -3.52 -23.53 6.26
CA GLU A 36 -4.09 -22.47 7.11
C GLU A 36 -5.47 -22.00 6.62
N VAL A 37 -6.49 -22.85 6.75
CA VAL A 37 -7.85 -22.63 6.22
C VAL A 37 -8.56 -21.38 6.76
N PHE A 38 -8.16 -20.87 7.92
CA PHE A 38 -8.74 -19.65 8.51
C PHE A 38 -7.94 -18.38 8.20
N CYS A 39 -6.72 -18.52 7.69
CA CYS A 39 -5.86 -17.39 7.38
C CYS A 39 -6.23 -16.83 6.00
N ARG A 40 -6.40 -15.52 5.91
CA ARG A 40 -6.78 -14.83 4.66
C ARG A 40 -5.64 -13.96 4.20
N ARG A 41 -5.42 -13.93 2.88
CA ARG A 41 -4.49 -13.01 2.24
C ARG A 41 -4.78 -11.58 2.70
N SER A 42 -3.74 -10.88 3.12
CA SER A 42 -3.83 -9.46 3.45
C SER A 42 -2.72 -8.64 2.81
N LEU A 43 -3.02 -7.38 2.51
CA LEU A 43 -2.08 -6.42 1.97
C LEU A 43 -1.96 -5.26 2.96
N TRP A 44 -0.73 -4.94 3.33
CA TRP A 44 -0.41 -3.87 4.27
C TRP A 44 0.48 -2.84 3.59
N ALA A 45 0.15 -1.56 3.82
CA ALA A 45 1.01 -0.43 3.50
C ALA A 45 1.68 0.09 4.77
N LEU A 46 3.00 0.13 4.76
CA LEU A 46 3.85 0.69 5.79
C LEU A 46 4.29 2.08 5.31
N ILE A 47 3.71 3.12 5.91
CA ILE A 47 3.98 4.51 5.57
C ILE A 47 5.04 5.01 6.55
N VAL A 48 6.18 5.45 6.03
CA VAL A 48 7.35 5.82 6.83
C VAL A 48 8.03 7.05 6.28
N ARG A 49 8.82 7.71 7.11
CA ARG A 49 9.73 8.74 6.62
C ARG A 49 10.82 8.11 5.74
N PRO A 50 11.30 8.81 4.69
CA PRO A 50 12.27 8.25 3.73
C PRO A 50 13.53 7.68 4.38
N GLU A 51 14.07 8.34 5.42
CA GLU A 51 15.28 7.90 6.13
C GLU A 51 15.11 6.57 6.89
N ARG A 52 13.88 6.13 7.13
CA ARG A 52 13.57 4.87 7.83
C ARG A 52 13.34 3.70 6.90
N VAL A 53 13.24 3.92 5.58
CA VAL A 53 12.93 2.89 4.59
C VAL A 53 13.88 1.70 4.68
N ALA A 54 15.20 1.95 4.65
CA ALA A 54 16.20 0.87 4.70
C ALA A 54 16.11 0.05 5.99
N SER A 55 15.96 0.72 7.15
CA SER A 55 15.81 0.04 8.44
C SER A 55 14.55 -0.82 8.49
N LEU A 56 13.46 -0.35 7.89
CA LEU A 56 12.20 -1.09 7.90
C LEU A 56 12.22 -2.27 6.93
N GLN A 57 12.86 -2.12 5.76
CA GLN A 57 13.05 -3.22 4.82
C GLN A 57 13.92 -4.35 5.43
N ALA A 58 14.92 -3.99 6.23
CA ALA A 58 15.73 -4.97 6.96
C ALA A 58 14.94 -5.68 8.07
N ALA A 59 14.03 -4.97 8.75
CA ALA A 59 13.24 -5.51 9.85
C ALA A 59 12.03 -6.34 9.40
N VAL A 60 11.46 -6.03 8.23
CA VAL A 60 10.23 -6.67 7.72
C VAL A 60 10.51 -7.32 6.38
N SER A 61 10.59 -8.65 6.39
CA SER A 61 10.79 -9.47 5.20
C SER A 61 9.63 -9.32 4.21
N GLY A 62 9.94 -9.43 2.92
CA GLY A 62 8.94 -9.39 1.85
C GLY A 62 8.36 -8.00 1.54
N THR A 63 8.90 -6.94 2.15
CA THR A 63 8.52 -5.57 1.81
C THR A 63 8.98 -5.17 0.41
N LYS A 64 8.15 -4.42 -0.31
CA LYS A 64 8.46 -3.84 -1.62
C LYS A 64 8.18 -2.35 -1.60
N ALA A 65 9.02 -1.54 -2.24
CA ALA A 65 8.74 -0.12 -2.40
C ALA A 65 7.48 0.07 -3.26
N LEU A 66 6.56 0.90 -2.78
CA LEU A 66 5.38 1.29 -3.54
C LEU A 66 5.58 2.71 -4.09
N LEU A 67 5.76 2.79 -5.40
CA LEU A 67 5.95 4.04 -6.11
C LEU A 67 4.60 4.66 -6.50
N PRO A 68 4.49 6.00 -6.52
CA PRO A 68 3.31 6.67 -7.06
C PRO A 68 3.08 6.31 -8.53
N ARG A 69 1.81 6.14 -8.91
CA ARG A 69 1.42 5.88 -10.31
C ARG A 69 1.45 7.22 -11.08
N PRO A 70 2.23 7.34 -12.18
CA PRO A 70 2.22 8.56 -13.00
C PRO A 70 0.81 8.90 -13.48
N GLY A 71 0.45 10.19 -13.41
CA GLY A 71 -0.88 10.68 -13.80
C GLY A 71 -2.02 10.35 -12.83
N PHE A 72 -1.73 9.73 -11.67
CA PHE A 72 -2.76 9.47 -10.66
C PHE A 72 -2.99 10.71 -9.79
N THR A 73 -4.22 11.23 -9.81
CA THR A 73 -4.63 12.35 -8.96
C THR A 73 -4.87 11.87 -7.53
N ALA A 74 -4.15 12.44 -6.56
CA ALA A 74 -4.36 12.15 -5.15
C ALA A 74 -5.79 12.49 -4.72
N TRP A 75 -6.38 11.64 -3.89
CA TRP A 75 -7.72 11.84 -3.39
C TRP A 75 -7.72 12.85 -2.24
N THR A 76 -8.80 13.62 -2.16
CA THR A 76 -9.08 14.58 -1.10
C THR A 76 -10.54 14.43 -0.68
N ASP A 77 -10.97 15.14 0.35
CA ASP A 77 -12.38 15.19 0.74
C ASP A 77 -13.29 15.70 -0.38
N GLY A 78 -12.75 16.51 -1.32
CA GLY A 78 -13.48 17.05 -2.46
C GLY A 78 -13.32 16.27 -3.77
N PHE A 79 -12.46 15.25 -3.82
CA PHE A 79 -12.22 14.46 -5.02
C PHE A 79 -11.84 13.01 -4.70
N SER A 80 -12.58 12.06 -5.27
CA SER A 80 -12.26 10.63 -5.25
C SER A 80 -12.81 9.97 -6.51
N ASN A 81 -12.06 9.03 -7.10
CA ASN A 81 -12.48 8.29 -8.30
C ASN A 81 -12.32 6.78 -8.13
N LEU A 82 -13.38 6.11 -7.65
CA LEU A 82 -13.39 4.67 -7.45
C LEU A 82 -13.20 3.88 -8.75
N LEU A 83 -13.73 4.36 -9.87
CA LEU A 83 -13.63 3.68 -11.17
C LEU A 83 -12.18 3.55 -11.64
N GLY A 84 -11.33 4.53 -11.31
CA GLY A 84 -9.91 4.53 -11.66
C GLY A 84 -9.05 3.54 -10.87
N ILE A 85 -9.62 2.87 -9.85
CA ILE A 85 -8.92 1.91 -9.00
C ILE A 85 -9.65 0.57 -8.87
N LEU A 86 -10.57 0.24 -9.78
CA LEU A 86 -11.14 -1.10 -9.85
C LEU A 86 -10.06 -2.14 -10.19
N LYS A 87 -10.22 -3.35 -9.67
CA LYS A 87 -9.36 -4.51 -9.93
C LYS A 87 -9.81 -5.33 -11.13
#